data_AF-A0A958W5L1-F1
#
_entry.id   AF-A0A958W5L1-F1
#
_cell.length_a   1.000
_cell.length_b   1.000
_cell.length_c   1.000
_cell.angle_alpha   90.00
_cell.angle_beta   90.00
_cell.angle_gamma   90.00
#
_symmetry.space_group_name_H-M   'P 1'
#
loop_
_entity.id
_entity.type
_entity.pdbx_description
1 polymer ?
#
loop_
_entity_poly.entity_id
_entity_poly.type
_entity_poly.pdbx_seq_one_letter_code
_entity_poly.pdbx_strand_id
1 'polypeptide(L)'
;NLLREVVARLLLAILVTLYFTGYLDFNQFIISTALAYLICLGILVLYLWSMGELQLSQSMSHLNKTEIPGLLKYSLLSFAGMAGLIIIGKVDSIMVTGLLGLTANAIYTTAFYMATVIEIPKRALMQISMPLISRAFEKNDMEDIKNIYKKTSINQFIVGGLILIGIWANLHNIFAFMPKGEIYNTGKYVVLIIGFGKLLDMLFGPSSEIIVLSKYYAFNIILILLLAASIVIANNLLIPEYGINGAAIGSALALILFNFLKYIFIYLKLKMQPLTWATVKVLAIGGIAVGCNYLIPQMESLLVDLMVRSVAITIVYTSLIFVSKASPDGNMVFRKALALIGITKP
;
A
#
# COMPACT_ATOMS: atom_id res chain seq x y z
N ASN A 1 -6.08 17.27 -0.46
CA ASN A 1 -5.50 16.15 -1.23
C ASN A 1 -4.96 16.56 -2.59
N LEU A 2 -5.70 17.28 -3.44
CA LEU A 2 -5.25 17.70 -4.78
C LEU A 2 -3.85 18.36 -4.80
N LEU A 3 -3.63 19.38 -3.96
CA LEU A 3 -2.35 20.09 -3.87
C LEU A 3 -1.17 19.17 -3.53
N ARG A 4 -1.35 18.31 -2.52
CA ARG A 4 -0.30 17.42 -2.04
C ARG A 4 -0.05 16.23 -2.96
N GLU A 5 -1.11 15.66 -3.54
CA GLU A 5 -1.01 14.42 -4.32
C GLU A 5 -0.79 14.66 -5.81
N VAL A 6 -1.28 15.78 -6.35
CA VAL A 6 -1.18 16.11 -7.77
C VAL A 6 -0.16 17.23 -7.97
N VAL A 7 -0.44 18.43 -7.45
CA VAL A 7 0.37 19.63 -7.76
C VAL A 7 1.82 19.46 -7.32
N ALA A 8 2.05 19.07 -6.06
CA ALA A 8 3.40 18.86 -5.55
C ALA A 8 4.15 17.77 -6.30
N ARG A 9 3.48 16.66 -6.67
CA ARG A 9 4.11 15.58 -7.45
C ARG A 9 4.46 16.01 -8.87
N LEU A 10 3.59 16.80 -9.50
CA LEU A 10 3.79 17.30 -10.86
C LEU A 10 4.95 18.30 -10.90
N LEU A 11 5.01 19.21 -9.92
CA LEU A 11 6.15 20.12 -9.73
C LEU A 11 7.46 19.35 -9.52
N LEU A 12 7.47 18.31 -8.66
CA LEU A 12 8.65 17.48 -8.46
C LEU A 12 9.06 16.73 -9.73
N ALA A 13 8.11 16.19 -10.49
CA ALA A 13 8.39 15.50 -11.75
C ALA A 13 9.06 16.44 -12.77
N ILE A 14 8.58 17.68 -12.87
CA ILE A 14 9.19 18.73 -13.70
C ILE A 14 10.61 19.02 -13.21
N LEU A 15 10.81 19.23 -11.91
CA LEU A 15 12.13 19.53 -11.34
C LEU A 15 13.13 18.39 -11.54
N VAL A 16 12.69 17.14 -11.38
CA VAL A 16 13.51 15.95 -11.64
C VAL A 16 13.87 15.85 -13.11
N THR A 17 12.93 16.15 -14.02
CA THR A 17 13.19 16.16 -15.46
C THR A 17 14.23 17.23 -15.81
N LEU A 18 14.07 18.45 -15.29
CA LEU A 18 15.01 19.55 -15.50
C LEU A 18 16.42 19.22 -14.99
N TYR A 19 16.52 18.60 -13.81
CA TYR A 19 17.79 18.09 -13.28
C TYR A 19 18.40 17.01 -14.19
N PHE A 20 17.59 16.04 -14.63
CA PHE A 20 18.05 14.98 -15.52
C PHE A 20 18.56 15.51 -16.87
N THR A 21 17.89 16.51 -17.44
CA THR A 21 18.32 17.18 -18.68
C THR A 21 19.51 18.13 -18.49
N GLY A 22 20.03 18.29 -17.27
CA GLY A 22 21.19 19.13 -16.95
C GLY A 22 20.90 20.63 -16.84
N TYR A 23 19.63 21.06 -16.88
CA TYR A 23 19.25 22.47 -16.70
C TYR A 23 19.35 22.94 -15.24
N LEU A 24 19.35 22.02 -14.27
CA LEU A 24 19.52 22.33 -12.86
C LEU A 24 20.76 21.65 -12.30
N ASP A 25 21.58 22.43 -11.60
CA ASP A 25 22.62 21.87 -10.73
C ASP A 25 21.99 21.26 -9.45
N PHE A 26 22.73 20.40 -8.75
CA PHE A 26 22.27 19.74 -7.53
C PHE A 26 21.77 20.74 -6.48
N ASN A 27 22.50 21.83 -6.24
CA ASN A 27 22.08 22.85 -5.26
C ASN A 27 20.80 23.57 -5.70
N GLN A 28 20.68 23.89 -6.98
CA GLN A 28 19.49 24.54 -7.55
C GLN A 28 18.28 23.61 -7.49
N PHE A 29 18.48 22.30 -7.72
CA PHE A 29 17.44 21.29 -7.56
C PHE A 29 16.92 21.27 -6.12
N ILE A 30 17.80 21.21 -5.11
CA ILE A 30 17.39 21.22 -3.70
C ILE A 30 16.58 22.48 -3.35
N ILE A 31 17.06 23.67 -3.71
CA ILE A 31 16.35 24.94 -3.44
C ILE A 31 14.99 24.97 -4.14
N SER A 32 14.95 24.55 -5.42
CA SER A 32 13.70 24.52 -6.20
C SER A 32 12.67 23.56 -5.60
N THR A 33 13.10 22.41 -5.08
CA THR A 33 12.19 21.49 -4.39
C THR A 33 11.61 22.09 -3.10
N ALA A 34 12.42 22.82 -2.31
CA ALA A 34 11.94 23.54 -1.13
C ALA A 34 10.92 24.64 -1.52
N LEU A 35 11.22 25.41 -2.56
CA LEU A 35 10.33 26.44 -3.09
C LEU A 35 9.00 25.85 -3.60
N ALA A 36 9.02 24.71 -4.29
CA ALA A 36 7.79 24.06 -4.76
C ALA A 36 6.84 23.70 -3.60
N TYR A 37 7.38 23.22 -2.47
CA TYR A 37 6.59 22.95 -1.28
C TYR A 37 6.08 24.24 -0.60
N LEU A 38 6.90 25.31 -0.57
CA LEU A 38 6.48 26.62 -0.07
C LEU A 38 5.36 27.23 -0.93
N ILE A 39 5.42 27.09 -2.26
CA ILE A 39 4.35 27.52 -3.17
C ILE A 39 3.06 26.75 -2.88
N CYS A 40 3.14 25.43 -2.68
CA CYS A 40 1.97 24.63 -2.32
C CYS A 40 1.36 25.09 -0.98
N LEU A 41 2.20 25.40 0.01
CA LEU A 41 1.75 25.97 1.29
C LEU A 41 1.06 27.33 1.07
N GLY A 42 1.67 28.21 0.28
CA GLY A 42 1.12 29.53 -0.05
C GLY A 42 -0.26 29.44 -0.71
N ILE A 43 -0.43 28.56 -1.71
CA ILE A 43 -1.74 28.34 -2.36
C ILE A 43 -2.76 27.85 -1.33
N LEU A 44 -2.38 26.96 -0.41
CA LEU A 44 -3.27 26.43 0.60
C LEU A 44 -3.72 27.52 1.60
N VAL A 45 -2.79 28.38 2.02
CA VAL A 45 -3.08 29.56 2.86
C VAL A 45 -4.00 30.54 2.13
N LEU A 46 -3.70 30.89 0.87
CA LEU A 46 -4.54 31.78 0.06
C LEU A 46 -5.94 31.20 -0.17
N TYR A 47 -6.04 29.89 -0.38
CA TYR A 47 -7.32 29.21 -0.52
C TYR A 47 -8.16 29.32 0.76
N LEU A 48 -7.56 29.02 1.92
CA LEU A 48 -8.23 29.18 3.21
C LEU A 48 -8.63 30.64 3.48
N TRP A 49 -7.80 31.59 3.06
CA TRP A 49 -8.11 33.01 3.18
C TRP A 49 -9.29 33.40 2.29
N SER A 50 -9.31 32.95 1.03
CA SER A 50 -10.41 33.24 0.10
C SER A 50 -11.77 32.70 0.56
N MET A 51 -11.76 31.61 1.33
CA MET A 51 -12.97 31.01 1.92
C MET A 51 -13.42 31.72 3.20
N GLY A 52 -12.65 32.69 3.71
CA GLY A 52 -12.92 33.33 5.00
C GLY A 52 -12.77 32.40 6.21
N GLU A 53 -12.26 31.18 5.99
CA GLU A 53 -12.08 30.15 7.02
C GLU A 53 -10.70 30.20 7.69
N LEU A 54 -9.90 31.21 7.38
CA LEU A 54 -8.63 31.47 8.04
C LEU A 54 -8.86 32.11 9.41
N GLN A 55 -9.61 31.40 10.25
CA GLN A 55 -9.91 31.77 11.62
C GLN A 55 -8.82 31.19 12.52
N LEU A 56 -7.84 32.02 12.86
CA LEU A 56 -6.83 31.72 13.90
C LEU A 56 -7.42 31.80 15.32
N SER A 57 -8.73 32.04 15.47
CA SER A 57 -9.40 32.09 16.77
C SER A 57 -9.55 30.68 17.33
N GLN A 58 -8.74 30.34 18.34
CA GLN A 58 -8.91 29.14 19.16
C GLN A 58 -10.16 29.28 20.04
N SER A 59 -11.35 29.05 19.48
CA SER A 59 -12.56 28.91 20.29
C SER A 59 -12.58 27.53 20.95
N MET A 60 -11.94 27.41 22.11
CA MET A 60 -11.98 26.21 22.95
C MET A 60 -13.30 26.08 23.73
N SER A 61 -14.30 26.96 23.50
CA SER A 61 -15.54 27.00 24.29
C SER A 61 -16.52 25.85 23.97
N HIS A 62 -16.38 25.21 22.80
CA HIS A 62 -17.22 24.07 22.39
C HIS A 62 -16.64 22.71 22.81
N LEU A 63 -15.47 22.68 23.45
CA LEU A 63 -14.88 21.43 23.92
C LEU A 63 -15.46 21.04 25.28
N ASN A 64 -16.17 19.91 25.30
CA ASN A 64 -16.64 19.31 26.54
C ASN A 64 -15.43 18.89 27.39
N LYS A 65 -15.12 19.64 28.45
CA LYS A 65 -13.90 19.45 29.27
C LYS A 65 -13.80 18.04 29.86
N THR A 66 -14.91 17.33 30.00
CA THR A 66 -14.99 15.94 30.47
C THR A 66 -14.49 14.93 29.45
N GLU A 67 -14.57 15.22 28.15
CA GLU A 67 -14.15 14.32 27.07
C GLU A 67 -12.69 14.53 26.64
N ILE A 68 -12.12 15.70 26.95
CA ILE A 68 -10.74 16.07 26.61
C ILE A 68 -9.71 15.02 27.05
N PRO A 69 -9.73 14.48 28.30
CA PRO A 69 -8.73 13.49 28.71
C PRO A 69 -8.80 12.19 27.88
N GLY A 70 -10.01 11.74 27.55
CA GLY A 70 -10.22 10.57 26.70
C GLY A 70 -9.73 10.81 25.26
N LEU A 71 -10.07 11.97 24.70
CA LEU A 71 -9.66 12.38 23.36
C LEU A 71 -8.14 12.58 23.24
N LEU A 72 -7.51 13.19 24.24
CA LEU A 72 -6.06 13.34 24.31
C LEU A 72 -5.36 11.99 24.41
N LYS A 73 -5.86 11.08 25.26
CA LYS A 73 -5.32 9.72 25.37
C LYS A 73 -5.41 8.98 24.05
N TYR A 74 -6.57 9.02 23.38
CA TYR A 74 -6.77 8.40 22.07
C TYR A 74 -5.87 9.01 20.99
N SER A 75 -5.76 10.34 20.97
CA SER A 75 -4.97 11.08 19.97
C SER A 75 -3.47 10.84 20.15
N LEU A 76 -2.96 10.87 21.38
CA LEU A 76 -1.56 10.55 21.69
C LEU A 76 -1.23 9.10 21.33
N LEU A 77 -2.12 8.16 21.66
CA LEU A 77 -1.94 6.76 21.26
C LEU A 77 -1.91 6.61 19.73
N SER A 78 -2.88 7.20 19.05
CA SER A 78 -2.97 7.12 17.58
C SER A 78 -1.76 7.76 16.91
N PHE A 79 -1.30 8.91 17.43
CA PHE A 79 -0.09 9.58 16.99
C PHE A 79 1.16 8.69 17.17
N ALA A 80 1.35 8.13 18.37
CA ALA A 80 2.45 7.21 18.64
C ALA A 80 2.42 5.98 17.74
N GLY A 81 1.23 5.42 17.49
CA GLY A 81 1.04 4.31 16.56
C GLY A 81 1.41 4.68 15.12
N MET A 82 0.94 5.83 14.63
CA MET A 82 1.28 6.31 13.28
C MET A 82 2.78 6.62 13.14
N ALA A 83 3.38 7.31 14.11
CA ALA A 83 4.81 7.59 14.13
C ALA A 83 5.63 6.29 14.14
N GLY A 84 5.22 5.32 14.96
CA GLY A 84 5.81 3.98 14.99
C GLY A 84 5.77 3.30 13.62
N LEU A 85 4.61 3.26 12.95
CA LEU A 85 4.49 2.67 11.61
C LEU A 85 5.37 3.38 10.56
N ILE A 86 5.52 4.70 10.63
CA ILE A 86 6.40 5.47 9.72
C ILE A 86 7.86 5.07 9.96
N ILE A 87 8.29 5.01 11.22
CA ILE A 87 9.66 4.62 11.59
C ILE A 87 9.93 3.20 11.14
N ILE A 88 9.05 2.25 11.49
CA ILE A 88 9.10 0.83 11.09
C ILE A 88 9.25 0.70 9.57
N GLY A 89 8.50 1.49 8.78
CA GLY A 89 8.61 1.50 7.32
C GLY A 89 9.96 2.00 6.76
N LYS A 90 10.85 2.53 7.62
CA LYS A 90 12.20 2.98 7.26
C LYS A 90 13.32 2.20 7.96
N VAL A 91 13.00 1.37 8.96
CA VAL A 91 13.97 0.59 9.74
C VAL A 91 14.86 -0.24 8.82
N ASP A 92 14.28 -0.96 7.85
CA ASP A 92 15.05 -1.79 6.92
C ASP A 92 16.11 -1.00 6.16
N SER A 93 15.74 0.17 5.65
CA SER A 93 16.66 1.02 4.89
C SER A 93 17.80 1.54 5.77
N ILE A 94 17.52 1.89 7.02
CA ILE A 94 18.52 2.31 7.99
C ILE A 94 19.47 1.15 8.31
N MET A 95 18.94 -0.04 8.60
CA MET A 95 19.74 -1.22 8.95
C MET A 95 20.56 -1.75 7.77
N VAL A 96 19.98 -1.82 6.57
CA VAL A 96 20.69 -2.19 5.34
C VAL A 96 21.80 -1.19 5.06
N THR A 97 21.57 0.11 5.23
CA THR A 97 22.63 1.12 5.07
C THR A 97 23.75 0.92 6.08
N GLY A 98 23.42 0.69 7.35
CA GLY A 98 24.40 0.52 8.43
C GLY A 98 25.23 -0.75 8.33
N LEU A 99 24.64 -1.85 7.84
CA LEU A 99 25.29 -3.17 7.78
C LEU A 99 25.93 -3.49 6.42
N LEU A 100 25.31 -3.06 5.32
CA LEU A 100 25.72 -3.41 3.95
C LEU A 100 26.15 -2.21 3.10
N GLY A 101 25.94 -0.98 3.58
CA GLY A 101 26.31 0.26 2.91
C GLY A 101 25.23 0.87 2.00
N LEU A 102 25.52 2.09 1.52
CA LEU A 102 24.57 2.91 0.75
C LEU A 102 24.17 2.26 -0.60
N THR A 103 25.08 1.57 -1.26
CA THR A 103 24.81 0.91 -2.56
C THR A 103 23.78 -0.21 -2.40
N ALA A 104 23.92 -1.07 -1.38
CA ALA A 104 22.95 -2.11 -1.08
C ALA A 104 21.58 -1.51 -0.72
N ASN A 105 21.57 -0.42 0.04
CA ASN A 105 20.34 0.30 0.37
C ASN A 105 19.66 0.90 -0.87
N ALA A 106 20.42 1.42 -1.84
CA ALA A 106 19.85 1.94 -3.08
C ALA A 106 19.14 0.84 -3.88
N ILE A 107 19.73 -0.36 -3.96
CA ILE A 107 19.11 -1.54 -4.60
C ILE A 107 17.85 -1.95 -3.83
N TYR A 108 17.97 -2.12 -2.51
CA TYR A 108 16.86 -2.52 -1.64
C TYR A 108 15.68 -1.54 -1.72
N THR A 109 15.92 -0.24 -1.55
CA THR A 109 14.86 0.78 -1.55
C THR A 109 14.18 0.89 -2.91
N THR A 110 14.93 0.75 -4.01
CA THR A 110 14.36 0.71 -5.36
C THR A 110 13.40 -0.47 -5.52
N ALA A 111 13.84 -1.67 -5.14
CA ALA A 111 13.01 -2.88 -5.18
C ALA A 111 11.79 -2.79 -4.22
N PHE A 112 12.00 -2.26 -3.01
CA PHE A 112 10.94 -2.03 -2.04
C PHE A 112 9.86 -1.10 -2.61
N TYR A 113 10.25 0.04 -3.21
CA TYR A 113 9.28 0.96 -3.81
C TYR A 113 8.53 0.36 -5.00
N MET A 114 9.17 -0.50 -5.81
CA MET A 114 8.46 -1.26 -6.84
C MET A 114 7.35 -2.13 -6.21
N ALA A 115 7.64 -2.81 -5.10
CA ALA A 115 6.65 -3.60 -4.38
C ALA A 115 5.55 -2.74 -3.72
N THR A 116 5.85 -1.51 -3.29
CA THR A 116 4.82 -0.62 -2.69
C THR A 116 3.70 -0.24 -3.64
N VAL A 117 3.90 -0.38 -4.95
CA VAL A 117 2.85 -0.17 -5.97
C VAL A 117 1.65 -1.09 -5.71
N ILE A 118 1.89 -2.30 -5.21
CA ILE A 118 0.84 -3.28 -4.88
C ILE A 118 -0.11 -2.74 -3.82
N GLU A 119 0.38 -1.94 -2.87
CA GLU A 119 -0.40 -1.38 -1.76
C GLU A 119 -1.18 -0.11 -2.15
N ILE A 120 -0.92 0.51 -3.30
CA ILE A 120 -1.58 1.77 -3.70
C ILE A 120 -3.12 1.67 -3.68
N PRO A 121 -3.75 0.61 -4.23
CA PRO A 121 -5.21 0.48 -4.21
C PRO A 121 -5.78 0.34 -2.79
N LYS A 122 -5.02 -0.26 -1.86
CA LYS A 122 -5.43 -0.37 -0.45
C LYS A 122 -5.69 1.01 0.13
N ARG A 123 -4.78 1.98 -0.11
CA ARG A 123 -4.91 3.34 0.43
C ARG A 123 -6.18 4.06 -0.05
N ALA A 124 -6.51 3.93 -1.33
CA ALA A 124 -7.74 4.52 -1.88
C ALA A 124 -8.99 3.90 -1.25
N LEU A 125 -9.03 2.56 -1.14
CA LEU A 125 -10.14 1.86 -0.50
C LEU A 125 -10.25 2.19 0.99
N MET A 126 -9.12 2.41 1.68
CA MET A 126 -9.12 2.79 3.09
C MET A 126 -9.71 4.18 3.33
N GLN A 127 -9.42 5.15 2.46
CA GLN A 127 -10.02 6.49 2.55
C GLN A 127 -11.56 6.46 2.45
N ILE A 128 -12.11 5.50 1.69
CA ILE A 128 -13.55 5.30 1.56
C ILE A 128 -14.11 4.48 2.72
N SER A 129 -13.40 3.44 3.15
CA SER A 129 -13.89 2.48 4.14
C SER A 129 -13.86 3.04 5.57
N MET A 130 -12.87 3.88 5.91
CA MET A 130 -12.71 4.37 7.30
C MET A 130 -13.94 5.15 7.82
N PRO A 131 -14.51 6.12 7.09
CA PRO A 131 -15.73 6.81 7.53
C PRO A 131 -16.93 5.87 7.70
N LEU A 132 -17.05 4.86 6.82
CA LEU A 132 -18.12 3.86 6.89
C LEU A 132 -17.98 2.99 8.15
N ILE A 133 -16.76 2.50 8.42
CA ILE A 133 -16.46 1.72 9.63
C ILE A 133 -16.73 2.56 10.89
N SER A 134 -16.30 3.82 10.91
CA SER A 134 -16.52 4.73 12.05
C SER A 134 -18.02 4.91 12.35
N ARG A 135 -18.82 5.21 11.32
CA ARG A 135 -20.28 5.37 11.45
C ARG A 135 -20.97 4.07 11.85
N ALA A 136 -20.50 2.92 11.36
CA ALA A 136 -21.06 1.62 11.74
C ALA A 136 -20.75 1.29 13.21
N PHE A 137 -19.56 1.63 13.71
CA PHE A 137 -19.23 1.52 15.14
C PHE A 137 -20.10 2.44 16.00
N GLU A 138 -20.30 3.70 15.58
CA GLU A 138 -21.19 4.65 16.27
C GLU A 138 -22.63 4.12 16.39
N LYS A 139 -23.13 3.49 15.32
CA LYS A 139 -24.46 2.85 15.29
C LYS A 139 -24.53 1.46 15.93
N ASN A 140 -23.41 0.94 16.42
CA ASN A 140 -23.27 -0.46 16.88
C ASN A 140 -23.69 -1.51 15.83
N ASP A 141 -23.59 -1.21 14.54
CA ASP A 141 -23.94 -2.12 13.45
C ASP A 141 -22.75 -3.05 13.10
N MET A 142 -22.63 -4.13 13.85
CA MET A 142 -21.52 -5.08 13.68
C MET A 142 -21.62 -5.89 12.38
N GLU A 143 -22.82 -6.08 11.83
CA GLU A 143 -22.98 -6.81 10.57
C GLU A 143 -22.50 -5.96 9.38
N ASP A 144 -22.72 -4.64 9.41
CA ASP A 144 -22.18 -3.74 8.39
C ASP A 144 -20.63 -3.70 8.44
N ILE A 145 -20.03 -3.62 9.64
CA ILE A 145 -18.56 -3.69 9.79
C ILE A 145 -18.02 -5.00 9.20
N LYS A 146 -18.69 -6.13 9.47
CA LYS A 146 -18.31 -7.44 8.94
C LYS A 146 -18.43 -7.50 7.41
N ASN A 147 -19.46 -6.88 6.85
CA ASN A 147 -19.65 -6.80 5.41
C ASN A 147 -18.56 -5.95 4.75
N ILE A 148 -18.25 -4.78 5.31
CA ILE A 148 -17.14 -3.93 4.86
C ILE A 148 -15.83 -4.70 4.97
N TYR A 149 -15.59 -5.41 6.08
CA TYR A 149 -14.36 -6.17 6.29
C TYR A 149 -14.12 -7.23 5.21
N LYS A 150 -15.14 -8.04 4.90
CA LYS A 150 -15.08 -9.09 3.87
C LYS A 150 -14.94 -8.51 2.46
N LYS A 151 -15.76 -7.51 2.10
CA LYS A 151 -15.76 -6.89 0.77
C LYS A 151 -14.44 -6.21 0.48
N THR A 152 -13.94 -5.41 1.43
CA THR A 152 -12.67 -4.70 1.25
C THR A 152 -11.50 -5.70 1.17
N SER A 153 -11.48 -6.75 1.99
CA SER A 153 -10.47 -7.81 1.91
C SER A 153 -10.43 -8.49 0.54
N ILE A 154 -11.57 -9.01 0.04
CA ILE A 154 -11.56 -9.74 -1.23
C ILE A 154 -11.23 -8.83 -2.42
N ASN A 155 -11.75 -7.60 -2.43
CA ASN A 155 -11.48 -6.65 -3.51
C ASN A 155 -10.01 -6.22 -3.51
N GLN A 156 -9.41 -5.98 -2.33
CA GLN A 156 -7.98 -5.69 -2.21
C GLN A 156 -7.12 -6.88 -2.64
N PHE A 157 -7.48 -8.10 -2.27
CA PHE A 157 -6.73 -9.30 -2.64
C PHE A 157 -6.74 -9.55 -4.16
N ILE A 158 -7.89 -9.32 -4.84
CA ILE A 158 -8.01 -9.43 -6.29
C ILE A 158 -7.11 -8.40 -7.00
N VAL A 159 -7.22 -7.13 -6.61
CA VAL A 159 -6.45 -6.06 -7.27
C VAL A 159 -4.96 -6.19 -6.96
N GLY A 160 -4.60 -6.43 -5.71
CA GLY A 160 -3.22 -6.65 -5.29
C GLY A 160 -2.59 -7.86 -5.97
N GLY A 161 -3.36 -8.95 -6.13
CA GLY A 161 -2.93 -10.17 -6.83
C GLY A 161 -2.61 -9.90 -8.29
N LEU A 162 -3.50 -9.19 -9.00
CA LEU A 162 -3.25 -8.78 -10.39
C LEU A 162 -1.98 -7.93 -10.53
N ILE A 163 -1.79 -6.93 -9.65
CA ILE A 163 -0.62 -6.05 -9.69
C ILE A 163 0.66 -6.85 -9.38
N LEU A 164 0.66 -7.72 -8.38
CA LEU A 164 1.83 -8.54 -8.04
C LEU A 164 2.23 -9.45 -9.21
N ILE A 165 1.27 -10.14 -9.82
CA ILE A 165 1.52 -11.04 -10.97
C ILE A 165 2.02 -10.23 -12.16
N GLY A 166 1.39 -9.07 -12.45
CA GLY A 166 1.81 -8.19 -13.52
C GLY A 166 3.22 -7.64 -13.33
N ILE A 167 3.59 -7.22 -12.11
CA ILE A 167 4.95 -6.79 -11.79
C ILE A 167 5.93 -7.95 -11.95
N TRP A 168 5.63 -9.13 -11.40
CA TRP A 168 6.51 -10.28 -11.46
C TRP A 168 6.77 -10.73 -12.90
N ALA A 169 5.72 -10.80 -13.71
CA ALA A 169 5.80 -11.20 -15.10
C ALA A 169 6.66 -10.24 -15.94
N ASN A 170 6.59 -8.94 -15.66
CA ASN A 170 7.32 -7.92 -16.40
C ASN A 170 8.61 -7.47 -15.72
N LEU A 171 9.01 -8.10 -14.61
CA LEU A 171 10.10 -7.61 -13.76
C LEU A 171 11.43 -7.53 -14.51
N HIS A 172 11.68 -8.49 -15.41
CA HIS A 172 12.84 -8.47 -16.28
C HIS A 172 12.83 -7.26 -17.24
N ASN A 173 11.70 -7.01 -17.91
CA ASN A 173 11.53 -5.86 -18.80
C ASN A 173 11.69 -4.53 -18.04
N ILE A 174 11.17 -4.45 -16.82
CA ILE A 174 11.30 -3.26 -15.96
C ILE A 174 12.78 -2.99 -15.64
N PHE A 175 13.56 -4.02 -15.27
CA PHE A 175 14.99 -3.84 -15.00
C PHE A 175 15.78 -3.50 -16.27
N ALA A 176 15.45 -4.11 -17.41
CA ALA A 176 16.13 -3.85 -18.67
C ALA A 176 15.86 -2.43 -19.22
N PHE A 177 14.71 -1.82 -18.90
CA PHE A 177 14.46 -0.40 -19.16
C PHE A 177 15.21 0.56 -18.22
N MET A 178 15.69 0.08 -17.07
CA MET A 178 16.31 0.91 -16.05
C MET A 178 17.80 1.16 -16.35
N PRO A 179 18.29 2.41 -16.23
CA PRO A 179 19.73 2.67 -16.24
C PRO A 179 20.43 1.86 -15.13
N LYS A 180 21.50 1.13 -15.48
CA LYS A 180 22.19 0.18 -14.58
C LYS A 180 21.30 -0.98 -14.09
N GLY A 181 20.34 -1.41 -14.91
CA GLY A 181 19.42 -2.50 -14.63
C GLY A 181 20.08 -3.78 -14.11
N GLU A 182 21.26 -4.14 -14.61
CA GLU A 182 22.03 -5.31 -14.14
C GLU A 182 22.32 -5.28 -12.63
N ILE A 183 22.66 -4.11 -12.09
CA ILE A 183 22.93 -3.94 -10.66
C ILE A 183 21.63 -4.06 -9.87
N TYR A 184 20.56 -3.40 -10.33
CA TYR A 184 19.27 -3.40 -9.63
C TYR A 184 18.51 -4.73 -9.72
N ASN A 185 18.80 -5.55 -10.73
CA ASN A 185 18.25 -6.90 -10.90
C ASN A 185 18.62 -7.83 -9.72
N THR A 186 19.71 -7.55 -9.00
CA THR A 186 20.03 -8.27 -7.75
C THR A 186 18.92 -8.12 -6.68
N GLY A 187 18.13 -7.04 -6.74
CA GLY A 187 16.96 -6.80 -5.90
C GLY A 187 15.67 -7.48 -6.37
N LYS A 188 15.69 -8.30 -7.42
CA LYS A 188 14.50 -8.96 -7.99
C LYS A 188 13.67 -9.71 -6.94
N TYR A 189 14.32 -10.47 -6.05
CA TYR A 189 13.64 -11.22 -5.01
C TYR A 189 13.09 -10.34 -3.89
N VAL A 190 13.71 -9.19 -3.62
CA VAL A 190 13.16 -8.19 -2.68
C VAL A 190 11.79 -7.72 -3.15
N VAL A 191 11.62 -7.44 -4.46
CA VAL A 191 10.32 -7.04 -5.04
C VAL A 191 9.25 -8.12 -4.77
N LEU A 192 9.59 -9.39 -5.02
CA LEU A 192 8.67 -10.50 -4.83
C LEU A 192 8.31 -10.72 -3.35
N ILE A 193 9.31 -10.74 -2.47
CA ILE A 193 9.12 -11.04 -1.04
C ILE A 193 8.32 -9.93 -0.35
N ILE A 194 8.70 -8.66 -0.55
CA ILE A 194 7.93 -7.53 -0.02
C ILE A 194 6.55 -7.48 -0.67
N GLY A 195 6.45 -7.70 -1.98
CA GLY A 195 5.18 -7.71 -2.70
C GLY A 195 4.21 -8.76 -2.17
N PHE A 196 4.70 -9.95 -1.84
CA PHE A 196 3.91 -10.99 -1.20
C PHE A 196 3.47 -10.59 0.21
N GLY A 197 4.36 -10.00 1.02
CA GLY A 197 4.01 -9.44 2.32
C GLY A 197 2.89 -8.39 2.24
N LYS A 198 2.97 -7.48 1.25
CA LYS A 198 1.93 -6.47 0.98
C LYS A 198 0.63 -7.10 0.50
N LEU A 199 0.69 -8.14 -0.34
CA LEU A 199 -0.50 -8.86 -0.80
C LEU A 199 -1.22 -9.54 0.38
N LEU A 200 -0.48 -10.13 1.32
CA LEU A 200 -1.06 -10.70 2.53
C LEU A 200 -1.65 -9.62 3.45
N ASP A 201 -0.98 -8.48 3.60
CA ASP A 201 -1.53 -7.33 4.33
C ASP A 201 -2.83 -6.78 3.69
N MET A 202 -2.97 -6.87 2.37
CA MET A 202 -4.21 -6.59 1.64
C MET A 202 -5.27 -7.67 1.84
N LEU A 203 -4.87 -8.93 1.93
CA LEU A 203 -5.77 -10.04 2.22
C LEU A 203 -6.47 -9.86 3.57
N PHE A 204 -5.77 -9.34 4.58
CA PHE A 204 -6.37 -9.01 5.87
C PHE A 204 -7.12 -7.68 5.91
N GLY A 205 -7.31 -7.02 4.75
CA GLY A 205 -8.23 -5.89 4.59
C GLY A 205 -8.01 -4.73 5.58
N PRO A 206 -9.10 -4.04 6.00
CA PRO A 206 -9.07 -2.90 6.93
C PRO A 206 -8.92 -3.32 8.41
N SER A 207 -8.14 -4.36 8.70
CA SER A 207 -8.02 -4.91 10.06
C SER A 207 -7.44 -3.92 11.07
N SER A 208 -6.47 -3.09 10.66
CA SER A 208 -5.86 -2.07 11.53
C SER A 208 -6.90 -1.02 11.93
N GLU A 209 -7.69 -0.56 10.96
CA GLU A 209 -8.66 0.51 11.13
C GLU A 209 -9.86 0.05 11.95
N ILE A 210 -10.30 -1.21 11.78
CA ILE A 210 -11.32 -1.81 12.64
C ILE A 210 -10.85 -1.83 14.10
N ILE A 211 -9.59 -2.17 14.39
CA ILE A 211 -9.08 -2.21 15.77
C ILE A 211 -8.97 -0.79 16.33
N VAL A 212 -8.39 0.15 15.59
CA VAL A 212 -8.16 1.54 16.04
C VAL A 212 -9.47 2.30 16.27
N LEU A 213 -10.48 2.12 15.41
CA LEU A 213 -11.78 2.78 15.57
C LEU A 213 -12.68 2.10 16.61
N SER A 214 -12.34 0.87 17.02
CA SER A 214 -13.06 0.18 18.10
C SER A 214 -12.61 0.66 19.49
N LYS A 215 -13.33 0.21 20.52
CA LYS A 215 -12.94 0.36 21.93
C LYS A 215 -11.58 -0.26 22.29
N TYR A 216 -10.95 -1.02 21.38
CA TYR A 216 -9.70 -1.74 21.59
C TYR A 216 -8.47 -1.05 20.96
N TYR A 217 -8.54 0.24 20.65
CA TYR A 217 -7.46 1.00 20.01
C TYR A 217 -6.07 0.82 20.67
N ALA A 218 -6.03 0.64 22.00
CA ALA A 218 -4.78 0.41 22.73
C ALA A 218 -4.05 -0.88 22.34
N PHE A 219 -4.79 -1.92 21.93
CA PHE A 219 -4.20 -3.17 21.47
C PHE A 219 -3.37 -2.99 20.19
N ASN A 220 -3.77 -2.06 19.31
CA ASN A 220 -3.03 -1.78 18.09
C ASN A 220 -1.59 -1.30 18.36
N ILE A 221 -1.35 -0.56 19.45
CA ILE A 221 0.01 -0.13 19.80
C ILE A 221 0.87 -1.30 20.22
N ILE A 222 0.33 -2.22 21.02
CA ILE A 222 1.06 -3.42 21.44
C ILE A 222 1.51 -4.19 20.20
N LEU A 223 0.63 -4.32 19.21
CA LEU A 223 0.96 -4.96 17.94
C LEU A 223 2.03 -4.20 17.14
N ILE A 224 2.00 -2.86 17.13
CA ILE A 224 3.01 -2.03 16.46
C ILE A 224 4.38 -2.19 17.12
N LEU A 225 4.43 -2.21 18.46
CA LEU A 225 5.66 -2.45 19.21
C LEU A 225 6.21 -3.85 18.95
N LEU A 226 5.33 -4.86 18.93
CA LEU A 226 5.70 -6.23 18.60
C LEU A 226 6.21 -6.34 17.15
N LEU A 227 5.57 -5.64 16.21
CA LEU A 227 6.03 -5.56 14.81
C LEU A 227 7.42 -4.94 14.74
N ALA A 228 7.65 -3.81 15.42
CA ALA A 228 8.96 -3.15 15.46
C ALA A 228 10.03 -4.09 16.01
N ALA A 229 9.78 -4.75 17.14
CA ALA A 229 10.69 -5.71 17.73
C ALA A 229 10.96 -6.89 16.77
N SER A 230 9.92 -7.41 16.15
CA SER A 230 10.02 -8.53 15.18
C SER A 230 10.89 -8.16 13.98
N ILE A 231 10.72 -6.96 13.42
CA ILE A 231 11.56 -6.48 12.31
C ILE A 231 13.02 -6.34 12.73
N VAL A 232 13.28 -5.68 13.87
CA VAL A 232 14.67 -5.46 14.33
C VAL A 232 15.37 -6.79 14.61
N ILE A 233 14.70 -7.73 15.28
CA ILE A 233 15.23 -9.06 15.56
C ILE A 233 15.47 -9.81 14.24
N ALA A 234 14.47 -9.86 13.36
CA ALA A 234 14.59 -10.58 12.09
C ALA A 234 15.69 -9.99 11.20
N ASN A 235 15.81 -8.66 11.14
CA ASN A 235 16.85 -8.00 10.36
C ASN A 235 18.26 -8.25 10.92
N ASN A 236 18.43 -8.21 12.25
CA ASN A 236 19.73 -8.51 12.87
C ASN A 236 20.19 -9.95 12.61
N LEU A 237 19.25 -10.89 12.48
CA LEU A 237 19.56 -12.30 12.19
C LEU A 237 19.74 -12.55 10.69
N LEU A 238 18.87 -12.00 9.85
CA LEU A 238 18.77 -12.36 8.43
C LEU A 238 19.62 -11.48 7.51
N ILE A 239 19.88 -10.21 7.84
CA ILE A 239 20.69 -9.32 6.99
C ILE A 239 22.14 -9.83 6.88
N PRO A 240 22.81 -10.27 7.96
CA PRO A 240 24.17 -10.79 7.85
C PRO A 240 24.29 -12.03 6.95
N GLU A 241 23.29 -12.91 6.97
CA GLU A 241 23.31 -14.16 6.19
C GLU A 241 22.80 -14.00 4.75
N TYR A 242 21.73 -13.24 4.55
CA TYR A 242 20.99 -13.15 3.28
C TYR A 242 21.05 -11.76 2.63
N GLY A 243 21.79 -10.81 3.20
CA GLY A 243 21.95 -9.47 2.67
C GLY A 243 20.61 -8.71 2.58
N ILE A 244 20.40 -8.03 1.45
CA ILE A 244 19.15 -7.27 1.18
C ILE A 244 17.90 -8.17 1.12
N ASN A 245 18.07 -9.45 0.74
CA ASN A 245 16.97 -10.42 0.77
C ASN A 245 16.59 -10.76 2.21
N GLY A 246 17.57 -10.79 3.12
CA GLY A 246 17.35 -10.98 4.55
C GLY A 246 16.45 -9.90 5.16
N ALA A 247 16.72 -8.63 4.83
CA ALA A 247 15.85 -7.52 5.22
C ALA A 247 14.42 -7.69 4.67
N ALA A 248 14.30 -8.11 3.41
CA ALA A 248 12.99 -8.33 2.78
C ALA A 248 12.20 -9.45 3.46
N ILE A 249 12.86 -10.58 3.75
CA ILE A 249 12.25 -11.74 4.43
C ILE A 249 11.83 -11.35 5.84
N GLY A 250 12.70 -10.68 6.60
CA GLY A 250 12.42 -10.25 7.96
C GLY A 250 11.18 -9.37 8.03
N SER A 251 11.08 -8.38 7.16
CA SER A 251 9.91 -7.50 7.10
C SER A 251 8.65 -8.19 6.60
N ALA A 252 8.75 -9.07 5.60
CA ALA A 252 7.59 -9.83 5.14
C ALA A 252 7.04 -10.73 6.26
N LEU A 253 7.91 -11.46 6.96
CA LEU A 253 7.52 -12.32 8.08
C LEU A 253 6.92 -11.52 9.24
N ALA A 254 7.55 -10.40 9.61
CA ALA A 254 7.04 -9.54 10.67
C ALA A 254 5.66 -8.95 10.32
N LEU A 255 5.45 -8.55 9.06
CA LEU A 255 4.16 -8.07 8.56
C LEU A 255 3.09 -9.17 8.54
N ILE A 256 3.46 -10.41 8.18
CA ILE A 256 2.57 -11.57 8.23
C ILE A 256 2.16 -11.85 9.67
N LEU A 257 3.12 -11.90 10.60
CA LEU A 257 2.85 -12.09 12.03
C LEU A 257 1.93 -11.01 12.57
N PHE A 258 2.22 -9.74 12.28
CA PHE A 258 1.41 -8.60 12.68
C PHE A 258 -0.04 -8.72 12.19
N ASN A 259 -0.23 -9.07 10.92
CA ASN A 259 -1.57 -9.26 10.36
C ASN A 259 -2.29 -10.49 10.91
N PHE A 260 -1.57 -11.58 11.14
CA PHE A 260 -2.12 -12.79 11.73
C PHE A 260 -2.60 -12.56 13.17
N LEU A 261 -1.84 -11.81 13.97
CA LEU A 261 -2.23 -11.46 15.33
C LEU A 261 -3.46 -10.53 15.35
N LYS A 262 -3.55 -9.55 14.44
CA LYS A 262 -4.77 -8.74 14.25
C LYS A 262 -5.97 -9.60 13.88
N TYR A 263 -5.78 -10.54 12.96
CA TYR A 263 -6.84 -11.47 12.55
C TYR A 263 -7.35 -12.28 13.74
N ILE A 264 -6.46 -12.90 14.52
CA ILE A 264 -6.83 -13.64 15.73
C ILE A 264 -7.61 -12.74 16.69
N PHE A 265 -7.13 -11.52 16.92
CA PHE A 265 -7.79 -10.58 17.82
C PHE A 265 -9.21 -10.23 17.37
N ILE A 266 -9.39 -9.86 16.10
CA ILE A 266 -10.70 -9.53 15.53
C ILE A 266 -11.64 -10.75 15.58
N TYR A 267 -11.12 -11.94 15.27
CA TYR A 267 -11.91 -13.17 15.33
C TYR A 267 -12.41 -13.47 16.76
N LEU A 268 -11.54 -13.37 17.76
CA LEU A 268 -11.89 -13.68 19.15
C LEU A 268 -12.74 -12.59 19.82
N LYS A 269 -12.45 -11.31 19.58
CA LYS A 269 -13.09 -10.19 20.28
C LYS A 269 -14.30 -9.61 19.54
N LEU A 270 -14.24 -9.58 18.21
CA LEU A 270 -15.30 -8.99 17.38
C LEU A 270 -16.10 -10.04 16.60
N LYS A 271 -15.70 -11.32 16.63
CA LYS A 271 -16.40 -12.45 15.97
C LYS A 271 -16.58 -12.26 14.46
N MET A 272 -15.59 -11.63 13.82
CA MET A 272 -15.57 -11.36 12.38
C MET A 272 -14.33 -11.98 11.73
N GLN A 273 -14.44 -12.37 10.46
CA GLN A 273 -13.32 -12.79 9.64
C GLN A 273 -13.42 -12.22 8.21
N PRO A 274 -12.28 -11.88 7.59
CA PRO A 274 -12.26 -11.35 6.22
C PRO A 274 -12.31 -12.45 5.15
N LEU A 275 -11.79 -13.65 5.48
CA LEU A 275 -11.60 -14.74 4.53
C LEU A 275 -12.92 -15.39 4.14
N THR A 276 -13.04 -15.71 2.85
CA THR A 276 -14.21 -16.41 2.29
C THR A 276 -13.75 -17.46 1.29
N TRP A 277 -14.67 -18.32 0.84
CA TRP A 277 -14.40 -19.25 -0.28
C TRP A 277 -13.93 -18.55 -1.56
N ALA A 278 -14.28 -17.27 -1.74
CA ALA A 278 -13.75 -16.48 -2.84
C ALA A 278 -12.24 -16.29 -2.74
N THR A 279 -11.67 -16.15 -1.54
CA THR A 279 -10.22 -16.01 -1.35
C THR A 279 -9.46 -17.19 -1.95
N VAL A 280 -9.93 -18.41 -1.69
CA VAL A 280 -9.31 -19.63 -2.23
C VAL A 280 -9.42 -19.67 -3.76
N LYS A 281 -10.56 -19.26 -4.32
CA LYS A 281 -10.73 -19.13 -5.78
C LYS A 281 -9.73 -18.13 -6.37
N VAL A 282 -9.58 -16.94 -5.77
CA VAL A 282 -8.64 -15.91 -6.23
C VAL A 282 -7.19 -16.41 -6.17
N LEU A 283 -6.83 -17.15 -5.13
CA LEU A 283 -5.51 -17.76 -5.01
C LEU A 283 -5.25 -18.77 -6.14
N ALA A 284 -6.21 -19.66 -6.42
CA ALA A 284 -6.11 -20.62 -7.51
C ALA A 284 -6.01 -19.92 -8.88
N ILE A 285 -6.80 -18.87 -9.10
CA ILE A 285 -6.76 -18.06 -10.32
C ILE A 285 -5.42 -17.35 -10.48
N GLY A 286 -4.84 -16.84 -9.38
CA GLY A 286 -3.50 -16.28 -9.38
C GLY A 286 -2.44 -17.31 -9.81
N GLY A 287 -2.53 -18.53 -9.28
CA GLY A 287 -1.67 -19.64 -9.71
C GLY A 287 -1.79 -19.96 -11.20
N ILE A 288 -3.01 -20.01 -11.73
CA ILE A 288 -3.26 -20.22 -13.16
C ILE A 288 -2.67 -19.09 -14.00
N ALA A 289 -2.88 -17.82 -13.61
CA ALA A 289 -2.35 -16.66 -14.34
C ALA A 289 -0.81 -16.64 -14.36
N VAL A 290 -0.16 -17.02 -13.25
CA VAL A 290 1.30 -17.22 -13.19
C VAL A 290 1.73 -18.37 -14.11
N GLY A 291 1.00 -19.48 -14.13
CA GLY A 291 1.25 -20.59 -15.06
C GLY A 291 1.16 -20.18 -16.53
N CYS A 292 0.12 -19.42 -16.89
CA CYS A 292 -0.05 -18.88 -18.25
C CYS A 292 1.10 -17.96 -18.66
N ASN A 293 1.66 -17.17 -17.73
CA ASN A 293 2.80 -16.31 -18.03
C ASN A 293 4.03 -17.08 -18.53
N TYR A 294 4.27 -18.30 -18.01
CA TYR A 294 5.38 -19.14 -18.45
C TYR A 294 5.20 -19.71 -19.86
N LEU A 295 3.98 -19.71 -20.40
CA LEU A 295 3.69 -20.16 -21.76
C LEU A 295 3.93 -19.05 -22.80
N ILE A 296 4.09 -17.80 -22.39
CA ILE A 296 4.30 -16.66 -23.29
C ILE A 296 5.80 -16.58 -23.63
N PRO A 297 6.22 -16.86 -24.88
CA PRO A 297 7.62 -16.79 -25.27
C PRO A 297 8.14 -15.36 -25.16
N GLN A 298 9.44 -15.21 -24.90
CA GLN A 298 10.08 -13.90 -24.81
C GLN A 298 10.16 -13.29 -26.21
N MET A 299 9.67 -12.06 -26.36
CA MET A 299 9.72 -11.33 -27.62
C MET A 299 10.97 -10.44 -27.72
N GLU A 300 11.44 -10.19 -28.94
CA GLU A 300 12.66 -9.38 -29.17
C GLU A 300 12.46 -7.90 -28.79
N SER A 301 11.29 -7.34 -29.04
CA SER A 301 10.97 -5.97 -28.65
C SER A 301 10.46 -5.92 -27.20
N LEU A 302 11.24 -5.28 -26.34
CA LEU A 302 10.99 -5.19 -24.91
C LEU A 302 9.66 -4.49 -24.58
N LEU A 303 9.29 -3.45 -25.34
CA LEU A 303 8.00 -2.77 -25.18
C LEU A 303 6.83 -3.67 -25.59
N VAL A 304 7.00 -4.43 -26.68
CA VAL A 304 5.97 -5.35 -27.18
C VAL A 304 5.79 -6.53 -26.23
N ASP A 305 6.88 -7.14 -25.73
CA ASP A 305 6.80 -8.21 -24.72
C ASP A 305 6.04 -7.72 -23.48
N LEU A 306 6.38 -6.53 -22.98
CA LEU A 306 5.71 -5.94 -21.83
C LEU A 306 4.21 -5.76 -22.07
N MET A 307 3.82 -5.21 -23.22
CA MET A 307 2.40 -5.01 -23.55
C MET A 307 1.66 -6.33 -23.69
N VAL A 308 2.18 -7.28 -24.46
CA VAL A 308 1.51 -8.57 -24.71
C VAL A 308 1.36 -9.35 -23.42
N ARG A 309 2.43 -9.46 -22.62
CA ARG A 309 2.42 -10.18 -21.35
C ARG A 309 1.44 -9.58 -20.35
N SER A 310 1.45 -8.25 -20.22
CA SER A 310 0.52 -7.53 -19.34
C SER A 310 -0.94 -7.68 -19.77
N VAL A 311 -1.23 -7.54 -21.07
CA VAL A 311 -2.59 -7.71 -21.62
C VAL A 311 -3.06 -9.15 -21.46
N ALA A 312 -2.24 -10.13 -21.79
CA ALA A 312 -2.58 -11.55 -21.66
C ALA A 312 -2.90 -11.92 -20.20
N ILE A 313 -2.03 -11.56 -19.26
CA ILE A 313 -2.25 -11.81 -17.82
C ILE A 313 -3.53 -11.11 -17.35
N THR A 314 -3.73 -9.85 -17.74
CA THR A 314 -4.92 -9.09 -17.34
C THR A 314 -6.18 -9.75 -17.85
N ILE A 315 -6.22 -10.15 -19.12
CA ILE A 315 -7.38 -10.83 -19.72
C ILE A 315 -7.65 -12.16 -19.02
N VAL A 316 -6.63 -13.01 -18.85
CA VAL A 316 -6.78 -14.33 -18.21
C VAL A 316 -7.26 -14.17 -16.77
N TYR A 317 -6.58 -13.33 -15.98
CA TYR A 317 -6.91 -13.14 -14.58
C TYR A 317 -8.31 -12.55 -14.39
N THR A 318 -8.64 -11.46 -15.10
CA THR A 318 -9.95 -10.80 -14.96
C THR A 318 -11.10 -11.67 -15.46
N SER A 319 -10.91 -12.41 -16.55
CA SER A 319 -11.93 -13.35 -17.07
C SER A 319 -12.21 -14.48 -16.09
N LEU A 320 -11.17 -15.07 -15.50
CA LEU A 320 -11.33 -16.14 -14.51
C LEU A 320 -11.97 -15.64 -13.21
N ILE A 321 -11.61 -14.44 -12.75
CA ILE A 321 -12.26 -13.79 -11.59
C ILE A 321 -13.75 -13.58 -11.86
N PHE A 322 -14.10 -13.13 -13.06
CA PHE A 322 -15.47 -12.90 -13.46
C PHE A 322 -16.30 -14.19 -13.51
N VAL A 323 -15.80 -15.21 -14.21
CA VAL A 323 -16.47 -16.52 -14.36
C VAL A 323 -16.66 -17.21 -13.01
N SER A 324 -15.65 -17.14 -12.13
CA SER A 324 -15.70 -17.75 -10.80
C SER A 324 -16.60 -17.02 -9.79
N LYS A 325 -17.08 -15.82 -10.15
CA LYS A 325 -17.87 -14.91 -9.32
C LYS A 325 -17.19 -14.64 -7.97
N ALA A 326 -15.87 -14.43 -8.00
CA ALA A 326 -15.07 -14.26 -6.79
C ALA A 326 -15.34 -12.94 -6.05
N SER A 327 -15.81 -11.90 -6.74
CA SER A 327 -16.25 -10.66 -6.08
C SER A 327 -17.59 -10.18 -6.65
N PRO A 328 -18.64 -10.03 -5.82
CA PRO A 328 -19.90 -9.43 -6.25
C PRO A 328 -19.72 -8.01 -6.79
N ASP A 329 -18.92 -7.18 -6.10
CA ASP A 329 -18.68 -5.79 -6.49
C ASP A 329 -17.82 -5.74 -7.77
N GLY A 330 -16.77 -6.56 -7.86
CA GLY A 330 -15.91 -6.66 -9.05
C GLY A 330 -16.69 -7.12 -10.28
N ASN A 331 -17.56 -8.12 -10.11
CA ASN A 331 -18.43 -8.61 -11.18
C ASN A 331 -19.43 -7.54 -11.63
N MET A 332 -19.96 -6.73 -10.71
CA MET A 332 -20.86 -5.62 -11.04
C MET A 332 -20.15 -4.53 -11.85
N VAL A 333 -18.94 -4.13 -11.43
CA VAL A 333 -18.13 -3.15 -12.17
C VAL A 333 -17.78 -3.67 -13.57
N PHE A 334 -17.38 -4.94 -13.68
CA PHE A 334 -17.04 -5.55 -14.97
C PHE A 334 -18.25 -5.66 -15.89
N ARG A 335 -19.44 -6.02 -15.38
CA ARG A 335 -20.68 -5.99 -16.17
C ARG A 335 -21.00 -4.59 -16.68
N LYS A 336 -20.82 -3.56 -15.86
CA LYS A 336 -21.00 -2.16 -16.30
C LYS A 336 -20.01 -1.79 -17.40
N ALA A 337 -18.74 -2.22 -17.30
CA ALA A 337 -17.74 -2.00 -18.33
C ALA A 337 -18.10 -2.71 -19.65
N LEU A 338 -18.53 -3.97 -19.59
CA LEU A 338 -18.98 -4.73 -20.76
C LEU A 338 -20.24 -4.14 -21.40
N ALA A 339 -21.18 -3.62 -20.60
CA ALA A 339 -22.35 -2.92 -21.09
C ALA A 339 -21.96 -1.61 -21.81
N LEU A 340 -20.97 -0.88 -21.30
CA LEU A 340 -20.41 0.32 -21.92
C LEU A 340 -19.75 0.04 -23.28
N ILE A 341 -19.17 -1.15 -23.44
CA ILE A 341 -18.52 -1.61 -24.69
C ILE A 341 -19.53 -2.33 -25.61
N GLY A 342 -20.80 -2.49 -25.19
CA GLY A 342 -21.87 -3.07 -26.00
C GLY A 342 -21.89 -4.61 -26.07
N ILE A 343 -21.12 -5.29 -25.22
CA ILE A 343 -20.99 -6.76 -25.23
C ILE A 343 -22.12 -7.44 -24.44
N THR A 344 -22.75 -6.74 -23.48
CA THR A 344 -23.85 -7.26 -22.67
C THR A 344 -24.99 -6.24 -22.56
N LYS A 345 -26.26 -6.70 -22.59
CA LYS A 345 -27.41 -5.83 -22.26
C LYS A 345 -27.32 -5.36 -20.79
N PRO A 346 -27.75 -4.12 -20.50
CA PRO A 346 -27.54 -3.45 -19.21
C PRO A 346 -28.08 -4.20 -17.99
#